data_AF-A0A381X7A3-F1
#
_entry.id   AF-A0A381X7A3-F1
#
_cell.length_a   1.000
_cell.length_b   1.000
_cell.length_c   1.000
_cell.angle_alpha   90.00
_cell.angle_beta   90.00
_cell.angle_gamma   90.00
#
_symmetry.space_group_name_H-M   'P 1'
#
loop_
_entity.id
_entity.type
_entity.pdbx_description
1 polymer ?
#
loop_
_entity_poly.entity_id
_entity_poly.type
_entity_poly.pdbx_seq_one_letter_code
_entity_poly.pdbx_strand_id
1 'polypeptide(L)'
;MPTITGTEVSESLYGTSTDDVIYGYGGDDEIRGYGGSDLLYGGEGNDTIYGGNGNDLLKGGEGDDKLYGYDGNDTLEGGIDFDYLWGGDGDDTYIINSKTFYLWDSDGNDTAIVNVDFVKIPSFIENVTYTAGVQALPYWISALLGEYAARYSSLLGVAKTFNFGFPDTIPDYVSDDPEDSNNWESFNAAQRVFTRSVFEYIASLVDITFTEVTNIDAVNTFSFANNNQDNSGAYGKYPSSSSSGSDVYIDKERDDGSVKTGSLQPKQSEYAAYLWMHEIGHSLGLKHPFDEANVSGDVGPPPYLQGNEDRADWSVMSYNYSPNDYYIRYSPLDIA
;
A
#
# COMPACT_ATOMS: atom_id res chain seq x y z
N MET A 1 -3.63 26.19 -30.42
CA MET A 1 -2.87 26.31 -29.19
C MET A 1 -2.60 27.74 -28.80
N PRO A 2 -3.61 28.40 -28.20
CA PRO A 2 -3.36 29.29 -27.08
C PRO A 2 -2.48 28.62 -26.00
N THR A 3 -1.76 29.44 -25.25
CA THR A 3 -0.98 28.99 -24.09
C THR A 3 -1.44 29.75 -22.87
N ILE A 4 -1.79 29.01 -21.82
CA ILE A 4 -2.19 29.51 -20.52
C ILE A 4 -1.10 29.09 -19.53
N THR A 5 -0.79 29.98 -18.60
CA THR A 5 0.33 29.80 -17.70
C THR A 5 -0.08 30.34 -16.33
N GLY A 6 -0.11 29.45 -15.35
CA GLY A 6 -0.27 29.75 -13.93
C GLY A 6 1.03 30.24 -13.30
N THR A 7 1.14 30.07 -12.00
CA THR A 7 2.21 30.57 -11.15
C THR A 7 2.53 29.54 -10.04
N GLU A 8 3.27 29.95 -9.02
CA GLU A 8 3.66 29.07 -7.90
C GLU A 8 2.58 29.00 -6.80
N VAL A 9 1.32 29.33 -7.11
CA VAL A 9 0.21 29.27 -6.16
C VAL A 9 -1.00 28.60 -6.79
N SER A 10 -1.84 27.98 -5.96
CA SER A 10 -3.09 27.36 -6.40
C SER A 10 -3.99 28.28 -7.22
N GLU A 11 -4.35 27.83 -8.41
CA GLU A 11 -5.11 28.55 -9.42
C GLU A 11 -6.20 27.68 -10.05
N SER A 12 -7.08 28.34 -10.82
CA SER A 12 -8.01 27.65 -11.71
C SER A 12 -7.77 28.12 -13.13
N LEU A 13 -7.33 27.21 -13.98
CA LEU A 13 -6.88 27.48 -15.34
C LEU A 13 -7.84 26.81 -16.33
N TYR A 14 -8.31 27.58 -17.31
CA TYR A 14 -9.38 27.16 -18.22
C TYR A 14 -8.96 27.36 -19.67
N GLY A 15 -8.93 26.28 -20.42
CA GLY A 15 -8.78 26.23 -21.86
C GLY A 15 -10.02 26.70 -22.61
N THR A 16 -10.11 26.26 -23.85
CA THR A 16 -11.07 26.69 -24.86
C THR A 16 -11.68 25.49 -25.56
N SER A 17 -12.50 25.71 -26.59
CA SER A 17 -13.05 24.62 -27.41
C SER A 17 -12.09 24.13 -28.51
N THR A 18 -10.81 24.50 -28.44
CA THR A 18 -9.77 24.12 -29.41
C THR A 18 -8.48 23.81 -28.68
N ASP A 19 -7.57 23.07 -29.33
CA ASP A 19 -6.27 22.68 -28.77
C ASP A 19 -5.57 23.80 -28.00
N ASP A 20 -5.24 23.55 -26.75
CA ASP A 20 -4.60 24.43 -25.78
C ASP A 20 -3.31 23.83 -25.19
N VAL A 21 -2.49 24.69 -24.61
CA VAL A 21 -1.37 24.30 -23.75
C VAL A 21 -1.52 25.02 -22.42
N ILE A 22 -1.61 24.30 -21.32
CA ILE A 22 -1.80 24.87 -19.99
C ILE A 22 -0.71 24.37 -19.06
N TYR A 23 -0.02 25.30 -18.38
CA TYR A 23 0.96 25.01 -17.34
C TYR A 23 0.47 25.58 -16.00
N GLY A 24 0.31 24.75 -14.98
CA GLY A 24 -0.01 25.15 -13.60
C GLY A 24 1.20 25.75 -12.89
N TYR A 25 2.32 25.02 -12.92
CA TYR A 25 3.58 25.24 -12.20
C TYR A 25 3.56 24.78 -10.76
N GLY A 26 3.11 25.58 -9.81
CA GLY A 26 3.24 25.24 -8.39
C GLY A 26 1.95 25.51 -7.62
N GLY A 27 1.71 24.73 -6.56
CA GLY A 27 0.50 24.79 -5.76
C GLY A 27 -0.60 23.87 -6.31
N ASP A 28 -1.63 23.63 -5.50
CA ASP A 28 -2.72 22.73 -5.88
C ASP A 28 -3.66 23.41 -6.93
N ASP A 29 -3.51 23.08 -8.21
CA ASP A 29 -4.22 23.70 -9.32
C ASP A 29 -5.46 22.92 -9.79
N GLU A 30 -6.46 23.64 -10.30
CA GLU A 30 -7.56 23.06 -11.07
C GLU A 30 -7.45 23.44 -12.54
N ILE A 31 -7.13 22.48 -13.41
CA ILE A 31 -6.91 22.69 -14.84
C ILE A 31 -8.02 22.03 -15.65
N ARG A 32 -8.61 22.77 -16.61
CA ARG A 32 -9.64 22.25 -17.52
C ARG A 32 -9.32 22.59 -18.98
N GLY A 33 -9.14 21.58 -19.83
CA GLY A 33 -8.91 21.72 -21.27
C GLY A 33 -10.17 22.08 -22.06
N TYR A 34 -11.28 21.40 -21.74
CA TYR A 34 -12.60 21.46 -22.39
C TYR A 34 -12.70 20.73 -23.72
N GLY A 35 -12.12 21.25 -24.79
CA GLY A 35 -12.26 20.59 -26.08
C GLY A 35 -11.10 20.90 -27.02
N GLY A 36 -10.74 19.94 -27.84
CA GLY A 36 -9.50 20.01 -28.62
C GLY A 36 -8.56 18.90 -28.19
N SER A 37 -7.37 18.86 -28.78
CA SER A 37 -6.29 18.00 -28.28
C SER A 37 -5.33 18.85 -27.47
N ASP A 38 -5.45 18.75 -26.15
CA ASP A 38 -4.82 19.64 -25.19
C ASP A 38 -3.52 19.05 -24.62
N LEU A 39 -2.62 19.95 -24.20
CA LEU A 39 -1.44 19.61 -23.41
C LEU A 39 -1.57 20.28 -22.04
N LEU A 40 -1.87 19.50 -21.01
CA LEU A 40 -2.18 19.97 -19.66
C LEU A 40 -1.09 19.50 -18.68
N TYR A 41 -0.44 20.44 -18.00
CA TYR A 41 0.62 20.18 -17.04
C TYR A 41 0.26 20.82 -15.70
N GLY A 42 0.15 20.00 -14.65
CA GLY A 42 -0.06 20.44 -13.26
C GLY A 42 1.20 21.11 -12.72
N GLY A 43 2.20 20.32 -12.36
CA GLY A 43 3.48 20.79 -11.87
C GLY A 43 3.78 20.26 -10.47
N GLU A 44 4.18 21.12 -9.54
CA GLU A 44 4.32 20.80 -8.13
C GLU A 44 3.00 21.07 -7.40
N GLY A 45 2.42 20.11 -6.69
CA GLY A 45 1.16 20.31 -5.96
C GLY A 45 0.21 19.13 -6.13
N ASN A 46 -0.92 19.13 -5.43
CA ASN A 46 -1.96 18.12 -5.65
C ASN A 46 -2.97 18.67 -6.65
N ASP A 47 -2.72 18.44 -7.92
CA ASP A 47 -3.45 19.03 -9.01
C ASP A 47 -4.68 18.21 -9.39
N THR A 48 -5.68 18.90 -9.92
CA THR A 48 -6.85 18.27 -10.52
C THR A 48 -6.98 18.72 -11.97
N ILE A 49 -6.77 17.79 -12.89
CA ILE A 49 -6.67 18.05 -14.32
C ILE A 49 -7.80 17.33 -15.06
N TYR A 50 -8.52 18.07 -15.88
CA TYR A 50 -9.62 17.59 -16.71
C TYR A 50 -9.31 17.86 -18.19
N GLY A 51 -9.16 16.82 -19.00
CA GLY A 51 -8.94 16.90 -20.46
C GLY A 51 -10.17 17.46 -21.17
N GLY A 52 -11.21 16.64 -21.27
CA GLY A 52 -12.49 17.03 -21.86
C GLY A 52 -12.74 16.25 -23.15
N ASN A 53 -13.05 16.95 -24.24
CA ASN A 53 -13.26 16.28 -25.52
C ASN A 53 -12.01 16.36 -26.39
N GLY A 54 -11.58 15.24 -26.96
CA GLY A 54 -10.46 15.16 -27.87
C GLY A 54 -9.32 14.37 -27.24
N ASN A 55 -8.24 14.19 -28.00
CA ASN A 55 -7.13 13.36 -27.54
C ASN A 55 -6.15 14.24 -26.78
N ASP A 56 -6.14 14.13 -25.46
CA ASP A 56 -5.43 15.00 -24.55
C ASP A 56 -4.18 14.32 -23.98
N LEU A 57 -3.22 15.15 -23.57
CA LEU A 57 -2.07 14.73 -22.78
C LEU A 57 -2.13 15.45 -21.43
N LEU A 58 -2.28 14.67 -20.37
CA LEU A 58 -2.37 15.14 -19.00
C LEU A 58 -1.12 14.70 -18.23
N LYS A 59 -0.43 15.66 -17.62
CA LYS A 59 0.68 15.39 -16.69
C LYS A 59 0.39 16.02 -15.34
N GLY A 60 0.35 15.21 -14.29
CA GLY A 60 0.22 15.66 -12.91
C GLY A 60 1.49 16.38 -12.46
N GLY A 61 2.54 15.61 -12.17
CA GLY A 61 3.85 16.13 -11.81
C GLY A 61 4.32 15.57 -10.47
N GLU A 62 4.71 16.45 -9.55
CA GLU A 62 5.01 16.10 -8.16
C GLU A 62 3.77 16.35 -7.29
N GLY A 63 3.40 15.41 -6.43
CA GLY A 63 2.19 15.49 -5.60
C GLY A 63 1.11 14.47 -5.95
N ASP A 64 0.06 14.40 -5.14
CA ASP A 64 -1.02 13.42 -5.30
C ASP A 64 -2.10 13.97 -6.24
N ASP A 65 -1.97 13.66 -7.53
CA ASP A 65 -2.78 14.28 -8.58
C ASP A 65 -4.06 13.52 -8.93
N LYS A 66 -5.00 14.22 -9.55
CA LYS A 66 -6.22 13.64 -10.13
C LYS A 66 -6.34 14.02 -11.60
N LEU A 67 -6.18 13.06 -12.49
CA LEU A 67 -6.25 13.24 -13.93
C LEU A 67 -7.49 12.53 -14.49
N TYR A 68 -8.28 13.28 -15.24
CA TYR A 68 -9.52 12.83 -15.88
C TYR A 68 -9.47 13.15 -17.38
N GLY A 69 -9.35 12.14 -18.24
CA GLY A 69 -9.29 12.29 -19.70
C GLY A 69 -10.63 12.70 -20.31
N TYR A 70 -11.68 11.94 -20.01
CA TYR A 70 -13.04 12.01 -20.59
C TYR A 70 -13.13 11.42 -22.00
N ASP A 71 -13.52 12.20 -23.01
CA ASP A 71 -13.88 11.68 -24.34
C ASP A 71 -12.65 11.78 -25.24
N GLY A 72 -12.07 10.67 -25.67
CA GLY A 72 -10.92 10.70 -26.58
C GLY A 72 -9.90 9.63 -26.26
N ASN A 73 -8.86 9.55 -27.08
CA ASN A 73 -7.73 8.67 -26.80
C ASN A 73 -6.64 9.48 -26.09
N ASP A 74 -6.63 9.39 -24.77
CA ASP A 74 -5.84 10.25 -23.90
C ASP A 74 -4.53 9.61 -23.46
N THR A 75 -3.59 10.44 -23.04
CA THR A 75 -2.35 10.01 -22.39
C THR A 75 -2.24 10.65 -21.02
N LEU A 76 -2.27 9.82 -19.98
CA LEU A 76 -2.24 10.25 -18.59
C LEU A 76 -0.93 9.82 -17.93
N GLU A 77 -0.19 10.78 -17.36
CA GLU A 77 1.03 10.58 -16.59
C GLU A 77 0.89 11.29 -15.25
N GLY A 78 0.57 10.55 -14.19
CA GLY A 78 0.41 11.13 -12.85
C GLY A 78 1.73 11.68 -12.33
N GLY A 79 2.65 10.79 -11.99
CA GLY A 79 3.95 11.21 -11.48
C GLY A 79 4.62 10.08 -10.72
N ILE A 80 5.44 10.45 -9.74
CA ILE A 80 6.11 9.49 -8.84
C ILE A 80 5.33 9.24 -7.54
N ASP A 81 4.32 10.06 -7.25
CA ASP A 81 3.53 10.05 -6.02
C ASP A 81 2.21 9.26 -6.20
N PHE A 82 1.18 9.50 -5.39
CA PHE A 82 -0.07 8.74 -5.46
C PHE A 82 -1.12 9.45 -6.33
N ASP A 83 -1.27 8.96 -7.55
CA ASP A 83 -2.15 9.58 -8.53
C ASP A 83 -3.45 8.81 -8.74
N TYR A 84 -4.53 9.53 -8.98
CA TYR A 84 -5.78 9.01 -9.53
C TYR A 84 -5.81 9.31 -11.02
N LEU A 85 -5.85 8.29 -11.87
CA LEU A 85 -5.95 8.44 -13.32
C LEU A 85 -7.23 7.74 -13.82
N TRP A 86 -8.03 8.46 -14.57
CA TRP A 86 -9.21 7.94 -15.27
C TRP A 86 -9.19 8.43 -16.72
N GLY A 87 -9.02 7.50 -17.65
CA GLY A 87 -8.99 7.73 -19.10
C GLY A 87 -10.36 8.18 -19.60
N GLY A 88 -11.34 7.27 -19.59
CA GLY A 88 -12.74 7.63 -19.85
C GLY A 88 -13.34 6.81 -20.98
N ASP A 89 -13.70 7.48 -22.07
CA ASP A 89 -14.20 6.87 -23.30
C ASP A 89 -13.10 6.96 -24.37
N GLY A 90 -12.50 5.84 -24.78
CA GLY A 90 -11.52 5.84 -25.87
C GLY A 90 -10.49 4.74 -25.73
N ASP A 91 -9.44 4.77 -26.56
CA ASP A 91 -8.28 3.88 -26.34
C ASP A 91 -7.19 4.70 -25.63
N ASP A 92 -7.06 4.53 -24.32
CA ASP A 92 -6.23 5.39 -23.47
C ASP A 92 -4.84 4.82 -23.20
N THR A 93 -3.91 5.71 -22.84
CA THR A 93 -2.54 5.36 -22.46
C THR A 93 -2.17 5.90 -21.09
N TYR A 94 -1.86 4.99 -20.17
CA TYR A 94 -1.44 5.31 -18.81
C TYR A 94 0.08 5.14 -18.67
N ILE A 95 0.80 6.20 -18.33
CA ILE A 95 2.24 6.16 -18.04
C ILE A 95 2.44 6.04 -16.53
N ILE A 96 2.85 4.85 -16.10
CA ILE A 96 2.97 4.49 -14.70
C ILE A 96 4.42 4.61 -14.26
N ASN A 97 4.75 5.75 -13.66
CA ASN A 97 6.05 6.05 -13.06
C ASN A 97 6.07 5.84 -11.54
N SER A 98 4.93 5.51 -10.94
CA SER A 98 4.75 5.28 -9.51
C SER A 98 4.27 3.86 -9.24
N LYS A 99 4.65 3.31 -8.08
CA LYS A 99 4.12 2.02 -7.60
C LYS A 99 2.74 2.14 -6.98
N THR A 100 2.30 3.37 -6.72
CA THR A 100 1.08 3.68 -6.00
C THR A 100 0.24 4.57 -6.89
N PHE A 101 -0.89 4.05 -7.36
CA PHE A 101 -1.84 4.77 -8.20
C PHE A 101 -3.21 4.14 -8.06
N TYR A 102 -4.24 4.89 -8.42
CA TYR A 102 -5.57 4.38 -8.69
C TYR A 102 -5.87 4.60 -10.18
N LEU A 103 -5.95 3.50 -10.93
CA LEU A 103 -6.48 3.52 -12.29
C LEU A 103 -7.95 3.10 -12.24
N TRP A 104 -8.77 3.79 -13.01
CA TRP A 104 -10.09 3.31 -13.38
C TRP A 104 -10.35 3.59 -14.84
N ASP A 105 -11.10 2.71 -15.48
CA ASP A 105 -11.52 2.88 -16.86
C ASP A 105 -12.92 2.31 -17.08
N SER A 106 -13.63 2.87 -18.05
CA SER A 106 -15.02 2.57 -18.37
C SER A 106 -15.20 1.81 -19.68
N ASP A 107 -14.41 2.11 -20.71
CA ASP A 107 -14.57 1.55 -22.05
C ASP A 107 -13.31 1.84 -22.90
N GLY A 108 -12.84 0.88 -23.69
CA GLY A 108 -11.64 1.10 -24.49
C GLY A 108 -10.85 -0.16 -24.81
N ASN A 109 -9.78 -0.01 -25.59
CA ASN A 109 -8.67 -0.96 -25.61
C ASN A 109 -7.40 -0.24 -25.16
N ASP A 110 -7.16 -0.30 -23.85
CA ASP A 110 -6.25 0.61 -23.16
C ASP A 110 -4.84 0.04 -23.08
N THR A 111 -3.89 0.95 -22.84
CA THR A 111 -2.47 0.64 -22.74
C THR A 111 -1.87 1.19 -21.46
N ALA A 112 -1.21 0.35 -20.67
CA ALA A 112 -0.32 0.79 -19.60
C ALA A 112 1.14 0.69 -20.03
N ILE A 113 1.87 1.80 -19.89
CA ILE A 113 3.32 1.90 -20.05
C ILE A 113 3.91 1.98 -18.64
N VAL A 114 4.50 0.88 -18.19
CA VAL A 114 4.95 0.72 -16.80
C VAL A 114 6.46 0.90 -16.70
N ASN A 115 6.87 1.90 -15.93
CA ASN A 115 8.26 2.31 -15.74
C ASN A 115 8.80 1.96 -14.35
N VAL A 116 8.01 1.21 -13.58
CA VAL A 116 8.31 0.77 -12.22
C VAL A 116 8.19 -0.74 -12.08
N ASP A 117 8.97 -1.28 -11.14
CA ASP A 117 8.97 -2.71 -10.86
C ASP A 117 7.96 -3.11 -9.79
N PHE A 118 7.43 -4.33 -9.93
CA PHE A 118 6.53 -4.97 -8.96
C PHE A 118 5.20 -4.23 -8.77
N VAL A 119 4.59 -3.84 -9.89
CA VAL A 119 3.26 -3.22 -9.94
C VAL A 119 2.26 -4.17 -10.57
N LYS A 120 1.11 -4.37 -9.91
CA LYS A 120 -0.04 -5.04 -10.50
C LYS A 120 -0.85 -4.05 -11.31
N ILE A 121 -1.00 -4.32 -12.60
CA ILE A 121 -1.88 -3.56 -13.48
C ILE A 121 -3.31 -4.13 -13.39
N PRO A 122 -4.34 -3.30 -13.23
CA PRO A 122 -5.73 -3.76 -13.23
C PRO A 122 -6.07 -4.54 -14.50
N SER A 123 -6.91 -5.56 -14.36
CA SER A 123 -7.25 -6.47 -15.46
C SER A 123 -8.09 -5.84 -16.56
N PHE A 124 -8.60 -4.62 -16.36
CA PHE A 124 -9.32 -3.87 -17.39
C PHE A 124 -8.36 -3.20 -18.40
N ILE A 125 -7.04 -3.19 -18.16
CA ILE A 125 -6.07 -2.74 -19.15
C ILE A 125 -5.70 -3.91 -20.07
N GLU A 126 -6.00 -3.79 -21.37
CA GLU A 126 -5.78 -4.84 -22.36
C GLU A 126 -4.30 -5.01 -22.74
N ASN A 127 -3.56 -3.90 -22.83
CA ASN A 127 -2.20 -3.88 -23.34
C ASN A 127 -1.24 -3.35 -22.27
N VAL A 128 -0.22 -4.13 -21.91
CA VAL A 128 0.78 -3.68 -20.92
C VAL A 128 2.18 -3.78 -21.51
N THR A 129 2.90 -2.67 -21.48
CA THR A 129 4.30 -2.55 -21.89
C THR A 129 5.14 -2.12 -20.71
N TYR A 130 6.12 -2.93 -20.31
CA TYR A 130 7.10 -2.56 -19.29
C TYR A 130 8.34 -1.96 -19.97
N THR A 131 8.68 -0.69 -19.71
CA THR A 131 9.75 0.01 -20.47
C THR A 131 11.07 0.14 -19.73
N ALA A 132 11.06 0.16 -18.40
CA ALA A 132 12.26 -0.03 -17.62
C ALA A 132 12.61 -1.52 -17.68
N GLY A 133 13.78 -1.87 -18.21
CA GLY A 133 14.37 -3.15 -17.86
C GLY A 133 14.46 -3.15 -16.34
N VAL A 134 13.71 -4.04 -15.70
CA VAL A 134 13.64 -4.24 -14.25
C VAL A 134 14.91 -3.74 -13.60
N GLN A 135 14.86 -2.67 -12.80
CA GLN A 135 16.02 -2.33 -11.99
C GLN A 135 16.28 -3.59 -11.19
N ALA A 136 17.36 -4.29 -11.54
CA ALA A 136 17.76 -5.49 -10.85
C ALA A 136 17.74 -5.13 -9.38
N LEU A 137 16.85 -5.80 -8.64
CA LEU A 137 16.76 -5.68 -7.19
C LEU A 137 18.20 -5.59 -6.68
N PRO A 138 18.55 -4.60 -5.84
CA PRO A 138 19.89 -4.46 -5.30
C PRO A 138 20.46 -5.84 -5.01
N TYR A 139 21.68 -6.13 -5.46
CA TYR A 139 22.19 -7.51 -5.57
C TYR A 139 21.91 -8.38 -4.32
N TRP A 140 21.88 -7.76 -3.13
CA TRP A 140 21.51 -8.41 -1.88
C TRP A 140 20.03 -8.84 -1.78
N ILE A 141 19.06 -8.06 -2.27
CA ILE A 141 17.65 -8.47 -2.38
C ILE A 141 17.52 -9.57 -3.44
N SER A 142 18.18 -9.41 -4.60
CA SER A 142 18.22 -10.47 -5.62
C SER A 142 18.79 -11.80 -5.07
N ALA A 143 19.84 -11.72 -4.24
CA ALA A 143 20.45 -12.88 -3.60
C ALA A 143 19.54 -13.49 -2.52
N LEU A 144 18.89 -12.65 -1.70
CA LEU A 144 17.94 -13.07 -0.68
C LEU A 144 16.75 -13.79 -1.33
N LEU A 145 16.09 -13.18 -2.32
CA LEU A 145 14.99 -13.80 -3.05
C LEU A 145 15.43 -15.07 -3.77
N GLY A 146 16.67 -15.15 -4.28
CA GLY A 146 17.23 -16.38 -4.84
C GLY A 146 17.31 -17.52 -3.81
N GLU A 147 17.75 -17.23 -2.59
CA GLU A 147 17.77 -18.21 -1.49
C GLU A 147 16.37 -18.62 -1.03
N TYR A 148 15.45 -17.64 -0.90
CA TYR A 148 14.06 -17.90 -0.53
C TYR A 148 13.31 -18.68 -1.60
N ALA A 149 13.42 -18.31 -2.88
CA ALA A 149 12.83 -19.02 -4.00
C ALA A 149 13.35 -20.46 -4.10
N ALA A 150 14.64 -20.70 -3.83
CA ALA A 150 15.19 -22.05 -3.78
C ALA A 150 14.59 -22.87 -2.62
N ARG A 151 14.51 -22.26 -1.43
CA ARG A 151 13.99 -22.90 -0.19
C ARG A 151 12.50 -23.21 -0.26
N TYR A 152 11.72 -22.29 -0.82
CA TYR A 152 10.26 -22.34 -0.90
C TYR A 152 9.75 -22.64 -2.31
N SER A 153 10.59 -23.17 -3.19
CA SER A 153 10.26 -23.49 -4.59
C SER A 153 9.00 -24.35 -4.75
N SER A 154 8.67 -25.18 -3.76
CA SER A 154 7.45 -26.00 -3.73
C SER A 154 6.16 -25.21 -3.49
N LEU A 155 6.26 -23.94 -3.10
CA LEU A 155 5.12 -23.06 -2.77
C LEU A 155 4.86 -22.00 -3.86
N LEU A 156 5.77 -21.83 -4.83
CA LEU A 156 5.64 -20.83 -5.89
C LEU A 156 4.45 -21.15 -6.82
N GLY A 157 3.66 -20.13 -7.16
CA GLY A 157 2.48 -20.26 -8.02
C GLY A 157 1.29 -20.99 -7.39
N VAL A 158 1.35 -21.26 -6.08
CA VAL A 158 0.23 -21.81 -5.32
C VAL A 158 -0.47 -20.65 -4.62
N ALA A 159 -1.61 -20.23 -5.17
CA ALA A 159 -2.48 -19.25 -4.51
C ALA A 159 -2.72 -19.66 -3.06
N LYS A 160 -2.40 -18.75 -2.12
CA LYS A 160 -2.56 -19.01 -0.69
C LYS A 160 -3.86 -18.43 -0.21
N THR A 161 -4.68 -19.26 0.44
CA THR A 161 -5.88 -18.79 1.13
C THR A 161 -5.62 -18.79 2.63
N PHE A 162 -5.91 -17.65 3.26
CA PHE A 162 -5.78 -17.43 4.69
C PHE A 162 -7.16 -17.07 5.25
N ASN A 163 -7.59 -17.79 6.29
CA ASN A 163 -8.85 -17.48 6.97
C ASN A 163 -8.57 -16.51 8.12
N PHE A 164 -9.31 -15.42 8.25
CA PHE A 164 -9.19 -14.52 9.39
C PHE A 164 -10.53 -14.32 10.07
N GLY A 165 -10.55 -13.87 11.32
CA GLY A 165 -11.79 -13.61 12.03
C GLY A 165 -11.63 -12.68 13.23
N PHE A 166 -12.76 -12.13 13.67
CA PHE A 166 -12.85 -11.25 14.82
C PHE A 166 -13.67 -11.94 15.91
N PRO A 167 -13.05 -12.48 16.96
CA PRO A 167 -13.80 -13.15 18.01
C PRO A 167 -14.66 -12.14 18.77
N ASP A 168 -15.93 -12.48 18.99
CA ASP A 168 -16.85 -11.66 19.80
C ASP A 168 -16.76 -12.00 21.30
N THR A 169 -16.21 -13.17 21.62
CA THR A 169 -15.92 -13.65 22.97
C THR A 169 -14.52 -14.23 23.01
N ILE A 170 -13.91 -14.26 24.20
CA ILE A 170 -12.57 -14.84 24.38
C ILE A 170 -12.55 -16.28 23.84
N PRO A 171 -11.63 -16.61 22.91
CA PRO A 171 -11.53 -17.98 22.42
C PRO A 171 -10.99 -18.94 23.49
N ASP A 172 -11.48 -20.19 23.50
CA ASP A 172 -11.09 -21.20 24.50
C ASP A 172 -9.56 -21.43 24.54
N TYR A 173 -8.88 -21.34 23.39
CA TYR A 173 -7.43 -21.50 23.29
C TYR A 173 -6.62 -20.30 23.79
N VAL A 174 -7.27 -19.14 23.98
CA VAL A 174 -6.69 -17.94 24.61
C VAL A 174 -6.91 -17.97 26.13
N SER A 175 -7.85 -18.79 26.62
CA SER A 175 -8.23 -18.85 28.04
C SER A 175 -7.22 -19.56 28.95
N ASP A 176 -6.21 -20.22 28.39
CA ASP A 176 -5.17 -20.94 29.13
C ASP A 176 -4.04 -20.02 29.63
N ASP A 177 -4.00 -18.75 29.19
CA ASP A 177 -3.10 -17.72 29.71
C ASP A 177 -3.87 -16.68 30.58
N PRO A 178 -3.63 -16.63 31.91
CA PRO A 178 -4.28 -15.68 32.80
C PRO A 178 -3.89 -14.21 32.55
N GLU A 179 -2.79 -13.94 31.85
CA GLU A 179 -2.35 -12.59 31.45
C GLU A 179 -3.19 -12.07 30.27
N ASP A 180 -3.41 -12.89 29.25
CA ASP A 180 -4.26 -12.55 28.09
C ASP A 180 -5.75 -12.53 28.44
N SER A 181 -6.23 -13.49 29.24
CA SER A 181 -7.67 -13.66 29.47
C SER A 181 -8.36 -12.57 30.29
N ASN A 182 -7.64 -11.87 31.17
CA ASN A 182 -8.19 -10.77 31.97
C ASN A 182 -8.22 -9.42 31.23
N ASN A 183 -7.51 -9.34 30.11
CA ASN A 183 -7.22 -8.10 29.39
C ASN A 183 -7.72 -8.10 27.94
N TRP A 184 -8.33 -9.21 27.53
CA TRP A 184 -8.89 -9.42 26.20
C TRP A 184 -10.17 -8.60 25.95
N GLU A 185 -10.24 -7.91 24.81
CA GLU A 185 -11.44 -7.21 24.34
C GLU A 185 -11.63 -7.44 22.83
N SER A 186 -12.88 -7.61 22.39
CA SER A 186 -13.16 -7.79 20.96
C SER A 186 -12.92 -6.50 20.16
N PHE A 187 -12.55 -6.63 18.89
CA PHE A 187 -12.40 -5.48 18.00
C PHE A 187 -13.72 -4.73 17.81
N ASN A 188 -13.65 -3.40 17.85
CA ASN A 188 -14.76 -2.53 17.53
C ASN A 188 -15.02 -2.45 16.01
N ALA A 189 -16.12 -1.83 15.59
CA ALA A 189 -16.51 -1.77 14.18
C ALA A 189 -15.45 -1.09 13.27
N ALA A 190 -14.81 -0.01 13.74
CA ALA A 190 -13.81 0.72 12.95
C ALA A 190 -12.53 -0.10 12.77
N GLN A 191 -12.10 -0.79 13.82
CA GLN A 191 -10.99 -1.74 13.80
C GLN A 191 -11.21 -2.84 12.77
N ARG A 192 -12.38 -3.49 12.78
CA ARG A 192 -12.70 -4.56 11.82
C ARG A 192 -12.75 -4.05 10.37
N VAL A 193 -13.28 -2.84 10.13
CA VAL A 193 -13.29 -2.23 8.79
C VAL A 193 -11.86 -2.00 8.30
N PHE A 194 -11.00 -1.46 9.15
CA PHE A 194 -9.63 -1.17 8.78
C PHE A 194 -8.80 -2.44 8.54
N THR A 195 -8.94 -3.50 9.36
CA THR A 195 -8.29 -4.80 9.09
C THR A 195 -8.64 -5.32 7.70
N ARG A 196 -9.92 -5.24 7.31
CA ARG A 196 -10.36 -5.68 5.97
C ARG A 196 -9.70 -4.88 4.87
N SER A 197 -9.63 -3.56 5.02
CA SER A 197 -8.95 -2.70 4.05
C SER A 197 -7.45 -3.02 3.93
N VAL A 198 -6.78 -3.38 5.03
CA VAL A 198 -5.37 -3.84 4.97
C VAL A 198 -5.25 -5.16 4.20
N PHE A 199 -6.17 -6.11 4.40
CA PHE A 199 -6.16 -7.37 3.65
C PHE A 199 -6.50 -7.19 2.17
N GLU A 200 -7.44 -6.32 1.85
CA GLU A 200 -7.73 -5.92 0.45
C GLU A 200 -6.49 -5.30 -0.18
N TYR A 201 -5.78 -4.44 0.55
CA TYR A 201 -4.51 -3.86 0.11
C TYR A 201 -3.44 -4.94 -0.13
N ILE A 202 -3.18 -5.85 0.81
CA ILE A 202 -2.18 -6.93 0.63
C ILE A 202 -2.56 -7.83 -0.56
N ALA A 203 -3.81 -8.25 -0.65
CA ALA A 203 -4.30 -9.09 -1.77
C ALA A 203 -4.24 -8.35 -3.13
N SER A 204 -4.18 -7.03 -3.12
CA SER A 204 -3.91 -6.25 -4.34
C SER A 204 -2.44 -6.35 -4.77
N LEU A 205 -1.51 -6.58 -3.85
CA LEU A 205 -0.07 -6.62 -4.12
C LEU A 205 0.47 -8.01 -4.43
N VAL A 206 -0.08 -9.04 -3.79
CA VAL A 206 0.42 -10.43 -3.86
C VAL A 206 -0.70 -11.43 -4.13
N ASP A 207 -0.36 -12.62 -4.64
CA ASP A 207 -1.33 -13.70 -4.95
C ASP A 207 -1.76 -14.47 -3.69
N ILE A 208 -2.40 -13.74 -2.79
CA ILE A 208 -2.94 -14.21 -1.51
C ILE A 208 -4.41 -13.82 -1.43
N THR A 209 -5.26 -14.76 -1.02
CA THR A 209 -6.68 -14.55 -0.75
C THR A 209 -6.94 -14.59 0.75
N PHE A 210 -7.56 -13.55 1.28
CA PHE A 210 -8.04 -13.50 2.65
C PHE A 210 -9.53 -13.79 2.71
N THR A 211 -9.94 -14.71 3.58
CA THR A 211 -11.35 -15.10 3.77
C THR A 211 -11.76 -14.85 5.21
N GLU A 212 -12.74 -13.96 5.42
CA GLU A 212 -13.29 -13.76 6.76
C GLU A 212 -14.16 -14.97 7.16
N VAL A 213 -13.93 -15.52 8.34
CA VAL A 213 -14.65 -16.65 8.91
C VAL A 213 -15.20 -16.31 10.30
N THR A 214 -16.35 -16.88 10.62
CA THR A 214 -16.96 -16.76 11.95
C THR A 214 -16.55 -17.90 12.89
N ASN A 215 -16.15 -19.04 12.33
CA ASN A 215 -15.60 -20.16 13.09
C ASN A 215 -14.08 -19.98 13.20
N ILE A 216 -13.64 -19.41 14.32
CA ILE A 216 -12.24 -19.08 14.59
C ILE A 216 -11.62 -20.23 15.38
N ASP A 217 -10.49 -20.77 14.88
CA ASP A 217 -9.71 -21.80 15.56
C ASP A 217 -8.23 -21.38 15.68
N ALA A 218 -7.52 -21.97 16.63
CA ALA A 218 -6.15 -21.60 17.00
C ALA A 218 -5.08 -21.94 15.95
N VAL A 219 -5.45 -22.61 14.86
CA VAL A 219 -4.48 -23.25 13.94
C VAL A 219 -4.60 -22.71 12.52
N ASN A 220 -5.83 -22.47 12.06
CA ASN A 220 -6.13 -22.14 10.67
C ASN A 220 -6.67 -20.72 10.49
N THR A 221 -6.87 -19.97 11.58
CA THR A 221 -7.49 -18.66 11.53
C THR A 221 -6.61 -17.59 12.17
N PHE A 222 -6.32 -16.52 11.43
CA PHE A 222 -5.78 -15.28 11.99
C PHE A 222 -6.85 -14.62 12.84
N SER A 223 -6.71 -14.63 14.17
CA SER A 223 -7.65 -13.93 15.03
C SER A 223 -7.14 -12.54 15.41
N PHE A 224 -8.07 -11.59 15.57
CA PHE A 224 -7.78 -10.19 15.85
C PHE A 224 -8.54 -9.72 17.08
N ALA A 225 -7.81 -9.28 18.11
CA ALA A 225 -8.39 -8.81 19.35
C ALA A 225 -7.55 -7.72 20.02
N ASN A 226 -8.13 -7.00 20.98
CA ASN A 226 -7.39 -6.06 21.81
C ASN A 226 -6.84 -6.78 23.05
N ASN A 227 -5.68 -6.33 23.52
CA ASN A 227 -5.10 -6.73 24.81
C ASN A 227 -4.85 -5.48 25.67
N ASN A 228 -4.96 -5.60 26.99
CA ASN A 228 -4.79 -4.50 27.96
C ASN A 228 -3.54 -4.71 28.83
N GLN A 229 -2.59 -5.54 28.41
CA GLN A 229 -1.33 -5.75 29.13
C GLN A 229 -0.14 -5.46 28.21
N ASP A 230 0.73 -4.58 28.70
CA ASP A 230 2.14 -4.36 28.31
C ASP A 230 2.56 -3.19 27.38
N ASN A 231 3.87 -2.94 27.45
CA ASN A 231 4.56 -1.73 27.00
C ASN A 231 4.75 -1.63 25.48
N SER A 232 4.44 -2.68 24.73
CA SER A 232 4.68 -2.88 23.29
C SER A 232 3.37 -2.70 22.52
N GLY A 233 3.14 -1.54 21.89
CA GLY A 233 1.82 -1.10 21.41
C GLY A 233 0.95 -2.05 20.56
N ALA A 234 1.50 -3.15 20.01
CA ALA A 234 0.79 -4.27 19.43
C ALA A 234 1.76 -5.48 19.33
N TYR A 235 1.23 -6.69 19.07
CA TYR A 235 2.04 -7.86 18.73
C TYR A 235 1.29 -8.87 17.85
N GLY A 236 1.96 -9.40 16.83
CA GLY A 236 1.52 -10.49 15.96
C GLY A 236 2.30 -11.77 16.24
N LYS A 237 1.61 -12.91 16.31
CA LYS A 237 2.25 -14.23 16.48
C LYS A 237 2.67 -14.79 15.12
N TYR A 238 3.75 -15.57 15.07
CA TYR A 238 4.18 -16.22 13.82
C TYR A 238 3.30 -17.44 13.48
N PRO A 239 3.17 -17.85 12.21
CA PRO A 239 2.43 -19.06 11.81
C PRO A 239 2.86 -20.38 12.46
N SER A 240 4.05 -20.41 13.08
CA SER A 240 4.64 -21.63 13.67
C SER A 240 4.52 -21.71 15.20
N SER A 241 3.92 -20.71 15.88
CA SER A 241 3.73 -20.76 17.33
C SER A 241 2.71 -21.84 17.71
N SER A 242 3.18 -22.86 18.43
CA SER A 242 2.46 -24.10 18.74
C SER A 242 1.23 -23.99 19.66
N SER A 243 0.79 -22.77 20.01
CA SER A 243 -0.29 -22.54 20.99
C SER A 243 -1.22 -21.38 20.64
N SER A 244 -1.00 -20.66 19.55
CA SER A 244 -1.89 -19.58 19.05
C SER A 244 -1.37 -19.19 17.66
N GLY A 245 -2.03 -19.68 16.62
CA GLY A 245 -1.65 -19.46 15.24
C GLY A 245 -1.89 -18.02 14.86
N SER A 246 -0.84 -17.33 14.41
CA SER A 246 -0.90 -16.03 13.71
C SER A 246 -1.84 -14.93 14.26
N ASP A 247 -2.18 -14.97 15.55
CA ASP A 247 -3.05 -13.98 16.18
C ASP A 247 -2.40 -12.61 16.23
N VAL A 248 -3.19 -11.55 16.04
CA VAL A 248 -2.77 -10.16 16.18
C VAL A 248 -3.50 -9.51 17.34
N TYR A 249 -2.72 -9.02 18.31
CA TYR A 249 -3.22 -8.30 19.47
C TYR A 249 -2.79 -6.84 19.41
N ILE A 250 -3.74 -5.95 19.68
CA ILE A 250 -3.51 -4.50 19.67
C ILE A 250 -3.70 -3.96 21.08
N ASP A 251 -2.69 -3.29 21.64
CA ASP A 251 -2.74 -2.84 23.03
C ASP A 251 -3.56 -1.57 23.23
N LYS A 252 -4.31 -1.50 24.33
CA LYS A 252 -5.02 -0.28 24.76
C LYS A 252 -4.07 0.73 25.45
N GLU A 253 -4.59 1.92 25.74
CA GLU A 253 -3.91 3.00 26.49
C GLU A 253 -3.21 2.49 27.77
N ARG A 254 -2.14 3.19 28.19
CA ARG A 254 -1.44 2.88 29.45
C ARG A 254 -2.39 3.04 30.66
N ASP A 255 -2.15 2.25 31.71
CA ASP A 255 -2.84 2.36 33.02
C ASP A 255 -2.76 3.75 33.68
N ASP A 256 -1.89 4.64 33.19
CA ASP A 256 -1.72 6.02 33.69
C ASP A 256 -2.67 7.05 33.05
N GLY A 257 -3.56 6.62 32.14
CA GLY A 257 -4.51 7.51 31.46
C GLY A 257 -3.88 8.42 30.41
N SER A 258 -2.61 8.18 30.04
CA SER A 258 -2.01 8.81 28.86
C SER A 258 -2.42 8.04 27.60
N VAL A 259 -2.95 8.78 26.63
CA VAL A 259 -3.45 8.21 25.38
C VAL A 259 -2.25 7.72 24.55
N LYS A 260 -2.13 6.41 24.32
CA LYS A 260 -1.37 5.89 23.16
C LYS A 260 -2.26 6.11 21.93
N THR A 261 -2.43 7.36 21.49
CA THR A 261 -3.22 7.73 20.31
C THR A 261 -2.56 7.07 19.09
N GLY A 262 -3.02 5.87 18.74
CA GLY A 262 -2.51 5.11 17.62
C GLY A 262 -3.13 3.72 17.52
N SER A 263 -3.36 3.00 18.60
CA SER A 263 -3.79 1.59 18.48
C SER A 263 -5.30 1.40 18.26
N LEU A 264 -6.14 2.31 18.78
CA LEU A 264 -7.60 2.13 18.82
C LEU A 264 -8.39 2.76 17.66
N GLN A 265 -7.80 3.74 16.96
CA GLN A 265 -8.45 4.45 15.85
C GLN A 265 -7.50 4.63 14.67
N PRO A 266 -7.50 3.69 13.70
CA PRO A 266 -6.62 3.75 12.54
C PRO A 266 -6.82 4.98 11.65
N LYS A 267 -7.93 5.72 11.81
CA LYS A 267 -8.21 6.98 11.11
C LYS A 267 -7.55 8.22 11.73
N GLN A 268 -6.91 8.12 12.89
CA GLN A 268 -6.50 9.31 13.68
C GLN A 268 -4.98 9.57 13.73
N SER A 269 -4.12 8.65 13.26
CA SER A 269 -2.67 8.89 13.12
C SER A 269 -2.02 7.86 12.19
N GLU A 270 -1.11 8.29 11.31
CA GLU A 270 -0.42 7.42 10.33
C GLU A 270 0.38 6.28 10.99
N TYR A 271 0.86 6.51 12.22
CA TYR A 271 1.53 5.50 13.05
C TYR A 271 0.64 4.30 13.43
N ALA A 272 -0.67 4.53 13.59
CA ALA A 272 -1.65 3.50 13.87
C ALA A 272 -1.67 2.43 12.78
N ALA A 273 -1.78 2.92 11.55
CA ALA A 273 -1.93 2.10 10.37
C ALA A 273 -0.63 1.35 10.06
N TYR A 274 0.53 1.99 10.24
CA TYR A 274 1.84 1.35 10.16
C TYR A 274 1.95 0.15 11.11
N LEU A 275 1.65 0.35 12.40
CA LEU A 275 1.75 -0.70 13.42
C LEU A 275 0.87 -1.90 13.08
N TRP A 276 -0.33 -1.65 12.56
CA TRP A 276 -1.24 -2.72 12.14
C TRP A 276 -0.70 -3.53 10.97
N MET A 277 -0.14 -2.86 9.96
CA MET A 277 0.48 -3.53 8.83
C MET A 277 1.70 -4.34 9.26
N HIS A 278 2.51 -3.79 10.17
CA HIS A 278 3.65 -4.47 10.77
C HIS A 278 3.25 -5.79 11.44
N GLU A 279 2.27 -5.76 12.35
CA GLU A 279 1.85 -6.99 13.05
C GLU A 279 1.16 -8.01 12.13
N ILE A 280 0.39 -7.54 11.15
CA ILE A 280 -0.17 -8.43 10.12
C ILE A 280 0.96 -9.09 9.32
N GLY A 281 2.06 -8.38 9.07
CA GLY A 281 3.26 -8.92 8.45
C GLY A 281 3.84 -10.08 9.26
N HIS A 282 3.98 -9.95 10.58
CA HIS A 282 4.41 -11.04 11.45
C HIS A 282 3.49 -12.25 11.39
N SER A 283 2.18 -12.01 11.42
CA SER A 283 1.18 -13.05 11.27
C SER A 283 1.30 -13.78 9.95
N LEU A 284 1.62 -13.09 8.85
CA LEU A 284 1.91 -13.69 7.54
C LEU A 284 3.28 -14.39 7.47
N GLY A 285 4.12 -14.24 8.49
CA GLY A 285 5.43 -14.86 8.60
C GLY A 285 6.61 -13.96 8.24
N LEU A 286 6.37 -12.67 8.02
CA LEU A 286 7.44 -11.69 7.83
C LEU A 286 8.17 -11.45 9.15
N LYS A 287 9.50 -11.37 9.09
CA LYS A 287 10.35 -11.06 10.24
C LYS A 287 10.87 -9.64 10.11
N HIS A 288 11.31 -9.06 11.22
CA HIS A 288 12.12 -7.84 11.15
C HIS A 288 13.36 -8.10 10.27
N PRO A 289 13.73 -7.20 9.37
CA PRO A 289 14.80 -7.47 8.42
C PRO A 289 16.19 -7.59 9.09
N PHE A 290 16.35 -7.11 10.35
CA PHE A 290 17.64 -6.97 11.03
C PHE A 290 17.71 -7.49 12.47
N ASP A 291 16.76 -8.30 12.94
CA ASP A 291 16.82 -8.84 14.30
C ASP A 291 17.98 -9.85 14.46
N GLU A 292 19.02 -9.42 15.19
CA GLU A 292 20.17 -10.22 15.62
C GLU A 292 19.78 -11.22 16.73
N ALA A 293 19.03 -12.28 16.44
CA ALA A 293 19.05 -13.50 17.26
C ALA A 293 18.40 -14.71 16.58
N ASN A 294 19.27 -15.61 16.08
CA ASN A 294 19.17 -17.07 16.19
C ASN A 294 17.83 -17.65 16.69
N VAL A 295 16.94 -18.00 15.76
CA VAL A 295 16.17 -19.23 15.90
C VAL A 295 17.00 -20.32 15.22
N SER A 296 17.31 -21.40 15.93
CA SER A 296 18.25 -22.43 15.46
C SER A 296 17.87 -22.97 14.08
N GLY A 297 18.57 -22.52 13.03
CA GLY A 297 18.39 -23.00 11.66
C GLY A 297 18.09 -21.91 10.61
N ASP A 298 17.79 -20.68 11.01
CA ASP A 298 17.58 -19.58 10.06
C ASP A 298 18.85 -18.74 9.86
N VAL A 299 19.17 -18.47 8.60
CA VAL A 299 20.20 -17.51 8.20
C VAL A 299 19.66 -16.10 8.46
N GLY A 300 20.29 -15.40 9.40
CA GLY A 300 20.09 -13.95 9.55
C GLY A 300 20.48 -13.18 8.29
N PRO A 301 20.19 -11.88 8.23
CA PRO A 301 20.56 -11.05 7.09
C PRO A 301 22.07 -11.17 6.81
N PRO A 302 22.50 -11.03 5.54
CA PRO A 302 23.91 -11.17 5.19
C PRO A 302 24.82 -10.23 6.01
N PRO A 303 26.03 -10.67 6.39
CA PRO A 303 26.89 -10.00 7.38
C PRO A 303 27.46 -8.61 6.97
N TYR A 304 27.01 -8.03 5.87
CA TYR A 304 27.49 -6.74 5.33
C TYR A 304 26.46 -5.61 5.39
N LEU A 305 25.28 -5.82 5.95
CA LEU A 305 24.29 -4.76 6.20
C LEU A 305 24.54 -4.20 7.61
N GLN A 306 25.13 -3.00 7.70
CA GLN A 306 25.57 -2.37 8.96
C GLN A 306 24.46 -1.56 9.65
N GLY A 307 23.22 -2.10 9.70
CA GLY A 307 22.11 -1.51 10.46
C GLY A 307 21.63 -0.13 10.00
N ASN A 308 22.11 0.41 8.88
CA ASN A 308 21.63 1.67 8.30
C ASN A 308 20.42 1.47 7.37
N GLU A 309 20.15 0.22 7.00
CA GLU A 309 19.09 -0.21 6.09
C GLU A 309 17.85 -0.73 6.83
N ASP A 310 17.90 -0.88 8.16
CA ASP A 310 16.70 -1.01 9.00
C ASP A 310 16.05 0.36 9.04
N ARG A 311 15.18 0.64 8.08
CA ARG A 311 14.42 1.89 7.99
C ARG A 311 13.05 1.58 7.39
N ALA A 312 12.02 2.29 7.87
CA ALA A 312 10.64 2.11 7.44
C ALA A 312 10.41 2.39 5.94
N ASP A 313 11.33 3.09 5.26
CA ASP A 313 11.31 3.29 3.81
C ASP A 313 11.59 2.00 3.00
N TRP A 314 12.27 1.03 3.61
CA TRP A 314 12.62 -0.25 2.97
C TRP A 314 11.82 -1.45 3.43
N SER A 315 11.13 -1.36 4.58
CA SER A 315 10.27 -2.43 5.08
C SER A 315 9.35 -1.91 6.17
N VAL A 316 8.06 -2.26 6.08
CA VAL A 316 7.12 -2.03 7.19
C VAL A 316 7.52 -2.83 8.44
N MET A 317 8.36 -3.86 8.28
CA MET A 317 8.92 -4.68 9.35
C MET A 317 10.17 -4.04 9.99
N SER A 318 10.56 -2.82 9.65
CA SER A 318 11.71 -2.15 10.29
C SER A 318 11.38 -1.59 11.67
N TYR A 319 12.33 -1.64 12.61
CA TYR A 319 12.19 -0.98 13.93
C TYR A 319 12.53 0.51 13.90
N ASN A 320 13.30 0.95 12.92
CA ASN A 320 13.76 2.34 12.80
C ASN A 320 12.70 3.20 12.10
N TYR A 321 11.67 3.53 12.85
CA TYR A 321 10.58 4.41 12.44
C TYR A 321 11.00 5.88 12.55
N SER A 322 10.83 6.66 11.48
CA SER A 322 10.98 8.12 11.47
C SER A 322 9.59 8.76 11.31
N PRO A 323 9.17 9.67 12.20
CA PRO A 323 7.91 10.40 12.10
C PRO A 323 7.90 11.47 10.98
N ASN A 324 8.79 11.37 9.99
CA ASN A 324 8.71 12.12 8.73
C ASN A 324 8.59 11.17 7.52
N ASP A 325 8.65 9.85 7.74
CA ASP A 325 8.70 8.83 6.69
C ASP A 325 7.31 8.18 6.51
N TYR A 326 6.24 8.98 6.59
CA TYR A 326 4.85 8.53 6.61
C TYR A 326 4.42 7.93 5.28
N TYR A 327 4.79 6.68 5.04
CA TYR A 327 4.22 5.86 3.99
C TYR A 327 3.60 4.62 4.62
N ILE A 328 2.28 4.62 4.80
CA ILE A 328 1.50 3.46 5.26
C ILE A 328 1.41 2.47 4.08
N ARG A 329 2.49 1.72 3.83
CA ARG A 329 2.55 0.74 2.74
C ARG A 329 3.54 -0.39 3.04
N TYR A 330 3.25 -1.58 2.52
CA TYR A 330 4.26 -2.63 2.36
C TYR A 330 5.26 -2.16 1.30
N SER A 331 6.55 -2.24 1.63
CA SER A 331 7.65 -1.87 0.74
C SER A 331 7.86 -2.93 -0.34
N PRO A 332 8.67 -2.64 -1.38
CA PRO A 332 9.07 -3.66 -2.34
C PRO A 332 9.80 -4.87 -1.74
N LEU A 333 10.45 -4.72 -0.59
CA LEU A 333 11.08 -5.84 0.12
C LEU A 333 10.04 -6.71 0.83
N ASP A 334 8.96 -6.12 1.34
CA ASP A 334 7.91 -6.88 2.02
C ASP A 334 6.96 -7.58 1.04
N ILE A 335 6.76 -6.99 -0.15
CA ILE A 335 5.93 -7.57 -1.22
C ILE A 335 6.59 -8.81 -1.83
N ALA A 336 7.92 -8.81 -1.90
CA ALA A 336 8.72 -9.86 -2.53
C ALA A 336 8.90 -11.08 -1.62
#